data_AF-A0A357YN20-F1
#
_entry.id   AF-A0A357YN20-F1
#
_cell.length_a   1.000
_cell.length_b   1.000
_cell.length_c   1.000
_cell.angle_alpha   90.00
_cell.angle_beta   90.00
_cell.angle_gamma   90.00
#
_symmetry.space_group_name_H-M   'P 1'
#
loop_
_entity.id
_entity.type
_entity.pdbx_description
1 polymer ?
#
loop_
_entity_poly.entity_id
_entity_poly.type
_entity_poly.pdbx_seq_one_letter_code
_entity_poly.pdbx_strand_id
1 'polypeptide(L)'
;MKKIVLFFAVIAVSAISITFSSCSNDLNLDEEKSVNELSLVEEESAVAVIAGTRAIEVPPCIDLSCLDLCGDVQEVRLIAGQHYEAGKVYVVNTSEKLYVGYVTTGDWKMEAIHLYVGACDMLPVNNAGNLVPGNFPHKVEFTELQSFYYVEIPLVSLPDGCLCVSAHAEVVRVVDNEIVQSETAFGEGEVVGNNWFMKFDYCIAVCEDEPPVEVCYQDETAWAAGTRYVTKGNWATYTPYVANTTVNVYAGQTYLVGTATFSEVVDGKVTITLAALNGARLQDVAESVKIQGYNSLPPSKNPAPGQFTTYKGTETTITVDAFAYYGIHLDVQRVVDCPE
;
A
#
# COMPACT_ATOMS: atom_id res chain seq x y z
N MET A 1 -30.24 -67.80 -38.92
CA MET A 1 -29.52 -68.66 -39.89
C MET A 1 -28.02 -68.56 -39.62
N LYS A 2 -27.35 -69.72 -39.53
CA LYS A 2 -25.90 -70.00 -39.72
C LYS A 2 -24.90 -69.09 -38.98
N LYS A 3 -24.33 -69.46 -37.82
CA LYS A 3 -23.37 -70.55 -37.49
C LYS A 3 -22.08 -70.54 -38.33
N ILE A 4 -20.95 -70.65 -37.61
CA ILE A 4 -19.64 -71.28 -37.95
C ILE A 4 -18.56 -70.32 -38.54
N VAL A 5 -17.26 -70.34 -38.17
CA VAL A 5 -16.45 -70.93 -37.08
C VAL A 5 -14.94 -70.62 -37.32
N LEU A 6 -14.10 -70.71 -36.26
CA LEU A 6 -12.63 -70.98 -36.22
C LEU A 6 -11.60 -69.94 -36.74
N PHE A 7 -10.35 -69.79 -36.22
CA PHE A 7 -9.64 -70.17 -34.97
C PHE A 7 -8.17 -69.64 -35.05
N PHE A 8 -7.48 -69.56 -33.89
CA PHE A 8 -6.01 -69.46 -33.62
C PHE A 8 -5.25 -68.21 -34.16
N ALA A 9 -4.20 -67.65 -33.55
CA ALA A 9 -3.49 -67.72 -32.26
C ALA A 9 -2.37 -66.65 -32.30
N VAL A 10 -1.64 -66.46 -31.17
CA VAL A 10 -0.23 -66.00 -31.06
C VAL A 10 0.06 -64.52 -30.69
N ILE A 11 0.43 -64.34 -29.40
CA ILE A 11 1.64 -63.72 -28.82
C ILE A 11 1.94 -62.19 -28.94
N ALA A 12 2.20 -61.62 -27.75
CA ALA A 12 3.22 -60.61 -27.36
C ALA A 12 3.01 -59.09 -27.46
N VAL A 13 3.14 -58.49 -26.25
CA VAL A 13 4.08 -57.41 -25.87
C VAL A 13 3.76 -55.98 -26.33
N SER A 14 3.44 -55.10 -25.37
CA SER A 14 4.44 -54.14 -24.89
C SER A 14 4.07 -53.60 -23.50
N ALA A 15 5.02 -53.70 -22.58
CA ALA A 15 5.09 -52.99 -21.32
C ALA A 15 6.35 -52.14 -21.38
N ILE A 16 6.26 -50.86 -21.02
CA ILE A 16 7.43 -50.05 -20.65
C ILE A 16 7.03 -49.28 -19.38
N SER A 17 7.48 -49.79 -18.24
CA SER A 17 7.69 -49.04 -17.01
C SER A 17 9.18 -49.16 -16.70
N ILE A 18 9.86 -48.03 -16.59
CA ILE A 18 11.24 -47.97 -16.13
C ILE A 18 11.26 -46.97 -14.97
N THR A 19 11.41 -47.51 -13.76
CA THR A 19 11.81 -46.79 -12.56
C THR A 19 13.34 -46.78 -12.50
N PHE A 20 13.93 -45.62 -12.23
CA PHE A 20 15.33 -45.53 -11.85
C PHE A 20 15.42 -45.27 -10.34
N SER A 21 15.97 -46.25 -9.63
CA SER A 21 16.47 -46.15 -8.26
C SER A 21 17.99 -46.26 -8.35
N SER A 22 18.72 -45.32 -7.76
CA SER A 22 20.12 -45.53 -7.38
C SER A 22 20.51 -44.57 -6.26
N CYS A 23 20.72 -45.12 -5.07
CA CYS A 23 21.52 -44.56 -3.99
C CYS A 23 22.25 -45.72 -3.34
N SER A 24 23.58 -45.67 -3.31
CA SER A 24 24.42 -46.31 -2.30
C SER A 24 25.85 -45.77 -2.46
N ASN A 25 26.38 -45.19 -1.39
CA ASN A 25 27.54 -45.80 -0.75
C ASN A 25 27.65 -45.33 0.69
N ASP A 26 27.71 -46.33 1.56
CA ASP A 26 28.00 -46.27 2.99
C ASP A 26 29.42 -45.77 3.28
N LEU A 27 29.63 -45.25 4.49
CA LEU A 27 30.55 -45.84 5.50
C LEU A 27 30.48 -45.01 6.82
N ASN A 28 29.74 -45.52 7.81
CA ASN A 28 30.23 -46.06 9.11
C ASN A 28 31.45 -45.36 9.79
N LEU A 29 31.53 -45.05 11.09
CA LEU A 29 31.00 -45.65 12.34
C LEU A 29 31.16 -44.66 13.53
N ASP A 30 30.32 -44.85 14.56
CA ASP A 30 30.56 -44.84 16.04
C ASP A 30 31.33 -43.66 16.69
N GLU A 31 31.12 -43.22 17.94
CA GLU A 31 30.27 -43.53 19.10
C GLU A 31 30.50 -42.39 20.13
N GLU A 32 29.54 -42.20 21.03
CA GLU A 32 29.61 -41.70 22.42
C GLU A 32 30.57 -40.55 22.88
N LYS A 33 29.92 -39.49 23.37
CA LYS A 33 29.90 -39.02 24.78
C LYS A 33 31.12 -38.32 25.40
N SER A 34 30.84 -37.08 25.81
CA SER A 34 31.39 -36.28 26.93
C SER A 34 32.90 -36.06 27.01
N VAL A 35 33.33 -34.79 26.96
CA VAL A 35 33.91 -34.08 28.12
C VAL A 35 33.63 -32.58 27.95
N ASN A 36 33.14 -31.97 29.03
CA ASN A 36 32.92 -30.54 29.22
C ASN A 36 34.23 -29.89 29.72
N GLU A 37 34.67 -28.79 29.10
CA GLU A 37 35.56 -27.79 29.70
C GLU A 37 35.40 -26.49 28.86
N LEU A 38 34.39 -25.66 29.14
CA LEU A 38 34.28 -24.65 30.20
C LEU A 38 35.32 -23.51 30.08
N SER A 39 34.93 -22.44 29.37
CA SER A 39 35.24 -21.08 29.83
C SER A 39 34.02 -20.18 29.63
N LEU A 40 33.35 -19.95 30.76
CA LEU A 40 32.27 -19.01 31.06
C LEU A 40 32.69 -17.59 30.60
N VAL A 41 31.80 -16.73 30.09
CA VAL A 41 30.82 -15.95 30.88
C VAL A 41 29.58 -15.56 30.04
N GLU A 42 28.40 -15.92 30.58
CA GLU A 42 27.04 -15.34 30.48
C GLU A 42 26.11 -15.59 29.26
N GLU A 43 25.25 -16.63 29.45
CA GLU A 43 23.90 -16.82 28.88
C GLU A 43 22.89 -15.84 29.51
N GLU A 44 21.65 -15.58 29.06
CA GLU A 44 20.57 -16.39 28.44
C GLU A 44 19.71 -15.45 27.55
N SER A 45 18.89 -15.85 26.57
CA SER A 45 18.10 -17.06 26.37
C SER A 45 17.79 -17.20 24.88
N ALA A 46 18.05 -18.36 24.29
CA ALA A 46 17.46 -18.76 23.02
C ALA A 46 15.98 -19.12 23.24
N VAL A 47 15.06 -18.39 22.59
CA VAL A 47 13.68 -18.82 22.47
C VAL A 47 13.51 -19.43 21.08
N ALA A 48 13.29 -20.75 21.06
CA ALA A 48 12.70 -21.44 19.93
C ALA A 48 11.35 -20.77 19.60
N VAL A 49 11.26 -20.10 18.46
CA VAL A 49 9.98 -19.60 17.96
C VAL A 49 9.25 -20.76 17.31
N ILE A 50 8.45 -21.42 18.15
CA ILE A 50 7.37 -22.32 17.80
C ILE A 50 6.37 -21.54 16.94
N ALA A 51 5.76 -22.23 15.95
CA ALA A 51 4.65 -21.72 15.16
C ALA A 51 3.62 -20.98 16.04
N GLY A 52 3.38 -19.72 15.71
CA GLY A 52 2.45 -18.84 16.40
C GLY A 52 2.07 -17.69 15.49
N THR A 53 0.90 -17.82 14.88
CA THR A 53 -0.01 -16.74 14.48
C THR A 53 0.65 -15.43 14.03
N ARG A 54 0.99 -15.36 12.73
CA ARG A 54 0.90 -14.07 12.04
C ARG A 54 -0.53 -13.92 11.54
N ALA A 55 -1.30 -13.08 12.24
CA ALA A 55 -2.45 -12.43 11.65
C ALA A 55 -1.96 -11.78 10.35
N ILE A 56 -2.39 -12.31 9.21
CA ILE A 56 -2.36 -11.56 7.97
C ILE A 56 -3.51 -10.57 8.14
N GLU A 57 -3.16 -9.42 8.74
CA GLU A 57 -3.91 -8.19 8.62
C GLU A 57 -4.13 -7.92 7.13
N VAL A 58 -5.25 -7.30 6.82
CA VAL A 58 -5.58 -6.61 5.56
C VAL A 58 -4.31 -6.23 4.78
N PRO A 59 -4.25 -6.40 3.43
CA PRO A 59 -3.10 -5.97 2.62
C PRO A 59 -2.55 -4.65 3.15
N PRO A 60 -1.21 -4.48 3.30
CA PRO A 60 -0.60 -3.38 4.04
C PRO A 60 -0.95 -2.04 3.38
N CYS A 61 -2.11 -1.56 3.78
CA CYS A 61 -2.79 -0.34 3.49
C CYS A 61 -3.53 -0.11 4.79
N ILE A 62 -2.79 0.40 5.76
CA ILE A 62 -3.22 0.63 7.15
C ILE A 62 -4.46 1.53 7.22
N ASP A 63 -4.83 2.13 6.11
CA ASP A 63 -6.14 2.68 5.82
C ASP A 63 -6.43 2.35 4.35
N LEU A 64 -7.71 2.23 3.98
CA LEU A 64 -8.17 2.08 2.59
C LEU A 64 -7.63 3.19 1.65
N SER A 65 -6.95 4.20 2.20
CA SER A 65 -6.21 5.29 1.58
C SER A 65 -5.11 4.91 0.57
N CYS A 66 -4.67 3.65 0.49
CA CYS A 66 -3.72 3.21 -0.54
C CYS A 66 -4.42 2.76 -1.84
N LEU A 67 -5.70 2.39 -1.73
CA LEU A 67 -6.49 1.96 -2.86
C LEU A 67 -7.12 3.21 -3.46
N ASP A 68 -6.97 3.36 -4.77
CA ASP A 68 -7.65 4.43 -5.52
C ASP A 68 -9.14 4.03 -5.66
N LEU A 69 -9.87 4.22 -4.57
CA LEU A 69 -11.26 3.81 -4.42
C LEU A 69 -12.17 4.82 -5.11
N CYS A 70 -13.16 4.31 -5.80
CA CYS A 70 -14.07 5.13 -6.60
C CYS A 70 -15.26 5.66 -5.80
N GLY A 71 -15.36 5.32 -4.52
CA GLY A 71 -16.42 5.75 -3.62
C GLY A 71 -16.26 5.20 -2.21
N ASP A 72 -17.22 5.53 -1.35
CA ASP A 72 -17.25 5.06 0.04
C ASP A 72 -17.39 3.54 0.12
N VAL A 73 -16.81 2.96 1.17
CA VAL A 73 -16.97 1.53 1.46
C VAL A 73 -18.38 1.26 1.95
N GLN A 74 -19.12 0.44 1.20
CA GLN A 74 -20.42 -0.05 1.65
C GLN A 74 -20.22 -1.17 2.67
N GLU A 75 -20.91 -1.08 3.81
CA GLU A 75 -20.83 -2.04 4.91
C GLU A 75 -22.22 -2.62 5.19
N VAL A 76 -22.31 -3.93 5.36
CA VAL A 76 -23.49 -4.62 5.92
C VAL A 76 -23.07 -5.59 7.02
N ARG A 77 -23.98 -5.92 7.94
CA ARG A 77 -23.71 -6.90 8.99
C ARG A 77 -23.64 -8.31 8.43
N LEU A 78 -22.82 -9.18 9.02
CA LEU A 78 -22.80 -10.61 8.74
C LEU A 78 -23.67 -11.33 9.79
N ILE A 79 -24.87 -11.76 9.40
CA ILE A 79 -25.87 -12.34 10.30
C ILE A 79 -25.81 -13.86 10.25
N ALA A 80 -25.35 -14.48 11.35
CA ALA A 80 -25.28 -15.91 11.56
C ALA A 80 -26.57 -16.46 12.21
N GLY A 81 -27.06 -17.59 11.69
CA GLY A 81 -28.22 -18.29 12.25
C GLY A 81 -29.46 -17.42 12.41
N GLN A 82 -29.65 -16.42 11.53
CA GLN A 82 -30.73 -15.42 11.54
C GLN A 82 -30.71 -14.40 12.69
N HIS A 83 -29.86 -14.56 13.70
CA HIS A 83 -30.01 -13.83 14.97
C HIS A 83 -28.71 -13.27 15.54
N TYR A 84 -27.56 -13.82 15.15
CA TYR A 84 -26.28 -13.44 15.72
C TYR A 84 -25.51 -12.56 14.74
N GLU A 85 -24.98 -11.45 15.22
CA GLU A 85 -24.01 -10.67 14.46
C GLU A 85 -22.65 -11.34 14.60
N ALA A 86 -22.21 -12.03 13.53
CA ALA A 86 -20.92 -12.72 13.49
C ALA A 86 -19.80 -11.84 12.96
N GLY A 87 -20.13 -10.67 12.40
CA GLY A 87 -19.16 -9.81 11.74
C GLY A 87 -19.79 -8.78 10.80
N LYS A 88 -19.03 -8.39 9.79
CA LYS A 88 -19.39 -7.44 8.74
C LYS A 88 -18.92 -7.92 7.36
N VAL A 89 -19.63 -7.49 6.34
CA VAL A 89 -19.23 -7.60 4.94
C VAL A 89 -19.02 -6.19 4.38
N TYR A 90 -17.89 -5.98 3.70
CA TYR A 90 -17.51 -4.73 3.07
C TYR A 90 -17.48 -4.90 1.55
N VAL A 91 -18.00 -3.91 0.82
CA VAL A 91 -17.97 -3.89 -0.65
C VAL A 91 -17.49 -2.53 -1.13
N VAL A 92 -16.48 -2.51 -2.00
CA VAL A 92 -15.94 -1.28 -2.60
C VAL A 92 -15.25 -1.58 -3.93
N ASN A 93 -15.25 -0.63 -4.88
CA ASN A 93 -14.51 -0.76 -6.14
C ASN A 93 -13.41 0.30 -6.32
N THR A 94 -12.40 -0.11 -7.08
CA THR A 94 -11.39 0.73 -7.75
C THR A 94 -11.77 0.88 -9.22
N SER A 95 -10.94 1.53 -10.02
CA SER A 95 -11.13 1.65 -11.47
C SER A 95 -11.08 0.32 -12.23
N GLU A 96 -10.48 -0.72 -11.65
CA GLU A 96 -10.29 -2.01 -12.31
C GLU A 96 -11.03 -3.18 -11.64
N LYS A 97 -11.22 -3.12 -10.32
CA LYS A 97 -11.66 -4.26 -9.52
C LYS A 97 -12.68 -3.87 -8.45
N LEU A 98 -13.61 -4.78 -8.19
CA LEU A 98 -14.46 -4.81 -7.00
C LEU A 98 -13.82 -5.70 -5.93
N TYR A 99 -13.90 -5.28 -4.68
CA TYR A 99 -13.47 -6.02 -3.50
C TYR A 99 -14.68 -6.32 -2.63
N VAL A 100 -14.84 -7.59 -2.25
CA VAL A 100 -15.83 -8.02 -1.24
C VAL A 100 -15.09 -8.68 -0.08
N GLY A 101 -15.10 -8.02 1.08
CA GLY A 101 -14.40 -8.47 2.29
C GLY A 101 -15.35 -8.98 3.37
N TYR A 102 -14.97 -10.04 4.05
CA TYR A 102 -15.64 -10.60 5.23
C TYR A 102 -14.74 -10.39 6.44
N VAL A 103 -15.29 -9.83 7.52
CA VAL A 103 -14.60 -9.69 8.81
C VAL A 103 -15.50 -10.25 9.90
N THR A 104 -15.05 -11.28 10.62
CA THR A 104 -15.77 -11.76 11.80
C THR A 104 -15.35 -11.00 13.06
N THR A 105 -16.25 -10.87 14.03
CA THR A 105 -15.99 -10.18 15.30
C THR A 105 -16.15 -11.12 16.50
N GLY A 106 -15.43 -10.79 17.59
CA GLY A 106 -15.45 -11.58 18.82
C GLY A 106 -14.97 -13.02 18.62
N ASP A 107 -15.75 -13.96 19.15
CA ASP A 107 -15.46 -15.39 19.14
C ASP A 107 -15.81 -16.07 17.80
N TRP A 108 -16.45 -15.36 16.87
CA TRP A 108 -16.79 -15.91 15.56
C TRP A 108 -15.56 -16.00 14.64
N LYS A 109 -15.52 -17.08 13.85
CA LYS A 109 -14.55 -17.38 12.80
C LYS A 109 -15.27 -17.97 11.58
N MET A 110 -14.63 -17.93 10.41
CA MET A 110 -15.12 -18.51 9.16
C MET A 110 -14.44 -19.84 8.86
N GLU A 111 -15.24 -20.82 8.45
CA GLU A 111 -14.81 -22.10 7.88
C GLU A 111 -14.83 -22.06 6.34
N ALA A 112 -15.83 -21.39 5.76
CA ALA A 112 -15.98 -21.26 4.32
C ALA A 112 -16.69 -19.97 3.93
N ILE A 113 -16.53 -19.56 2.68
CA ILE A 113 -17.35 -18.52 2.06
C ILE A 113 -17.92 -18.98 0.72
N HIS A 114 -19.14 -18.55 0.42
CA HIS A 114 -19.78 -18.64 -0.88
C HIS A 114 -20.28 -17.25 -1.27
N LEU A 115 -19.76 -16.67 -2.35
CA LEU A 115 -20.07 -15.32 -2.76
C LEU A 115 -20.63 -15.29 -4.18
N TYR A 116 -21.77 -14.64 -4.32
CA TYR A 116 -22.29 -14.18 -5.60
C TYR A 116 -22.17 -12.66 -5.71
N VAL A 117 -21.65 -12.19 -6.85
CA VAL A 117 -21.69 -10.80 -7.29
C VAL A 117 -22.04 -10.79 -8.77
N GLY A 118 -23.08 -10.05 -9.16
CA GLY A 118 -23.48 -9.96 -10.57
C GLY A 118 -24.89 -9.42 -10.76
N ALA A 119 -25.46 -9.66 -11.93
CA ALA A 119 -26.83 -9.26 -12.26
C ALA A 119 -27.84 -9.99 -11.37
N CYS A 120 -28.83 -9.27 -10.82
CA CYS A 120 -29.80 -9.83 -9.88
C CYS A 120 -30.65 -10.97 -10.45
N ASP A 121 -30.91 -10.98 -11.76
CA ASP A 121 -31.65 -12.04 -12.47
C ASP A 121 -30.81 -13.30 -12.70
N MET A 122 -29.50 -13.22 -12.51
CA MET A 122 -28.55 -14.33 -12.62
C MET A 122 -28.20 -14.96 -11.26
N LEU A 123 -28.88 -14.56 -10.18
CA LEU A 123 -28.72 -15.18 -8.86
C LEU A 123 -29.05 -16.69 -8.94
N PRO A 124 -28.15 -17.57 -8.47
CA PRO A 124 -28.42 -19.01 -8.45
C PRO A 124 -29.54 -19.34 -7.48
N VAL A 125 -30.75 -19.58 -8.00
CA VAL A 125 -31.93 -19.99 -7.25
C VAL A 125 -32.44 -21.37 -7.69
N ASN A 126 -33.12 -22.07 -6.78
CA ASN A 126 -33.83 -23.30 -7.11
C ASN A 126 -35.23 -23.00 -7.70
N ASN A 127 -35.98 -24.05 -8.09
CA ASN A 127 -37.32 -23.92 -8.65
C ASN A 127 -38.34 -23.20 -7.72
N ALA A 128 -38.07 -23.15 -6.42
CA ALA A 128 -38.91 -22.46 -5.43
C ALA A 128 -38.46 -21.00 -5.18
N GLY A 129 -37.45 -20.51 -5.90
CA GLY A 129 -36.91 -19.15 -5.79
C GLY A 129 -35.93 -18.96 -4.63
N ASN A 130 -35.51 -20.02 -3.95
CA ASN A 130 -34.53 -19.92 -2.85
C ASN A 130 -33.11 -19.92 -3.41
N LEU A 131 -32.24 -19.06 -2.86
CA LEU A 131 -30.81 -19.06 -3.21
C LEU A 131 -30.15 -20.42 -2.96
N VAL A 132 -29.17 -20.75 -3.79
CA VAL A 132 -28.37 -21.98 -3.72
C VAL A 132 -26.89 -21.61 -3.59
N PRO A 133 -26.39 -21.32 -2.37
CA PRO A 133 -25.01 -20.86 -2.15
C PRO A 133 -23.93 -21.79 -2.72
N GLY A 134 -24.16 -23.11 -2.69
CA GLY A 134 -23.24 -24.08 -3.31
C GLY A 134 -23.03 -23.89 -4.82
N ASN A 135 -23.89 -23.14 -5.50
CA ASN A 135 -23.77 -22.79 -6.92
C ASN A 135 -23.17 -21.40 -7.16
N PHE A 136 -22.76 -20.68 -6.10
CA PHE A 136 -22.18 -19.36 -6.26
C PHE A 136 -20.81 -19.43 -6.97
N PRO A 137 -20.45 -18.44 -7.81
CA PRO A 137 -19.21 -18.48 -8.59
C PRO A 137 -17.93 -18.45 -7.76
N HIS A 138 -17.93 -17.71 -6.64
CA HIS A 138 -16.76 -17.56 -5.78
C HIS A 138 -16.95 -18.38 -4.52
N LYS A 139 -16.10 -19.37 -4.28
CA LYS A 139 -16.21 -20.30 -3.16
C LYS A 139 -14.83 -20.65 -2.62
N VAL A 140 -14.70 -20.66 -1.30
CA VAL A 140 -13.45 -21.00 -0.62
C VAL A 140 -13.77 -21.77 0.64
N GLU A 141 -13.08 -22.90 0.80
CA GLU A 141 -13.04 -23.70 2.03
C GLU A 141 -11.69 -23.43 2.71
N PHE A 142 -11.68 -23.04 3.97
CA PHE A 142 -10.44 -22.73 4.68
C PHE A 142 -9.91 -23.95 5.43
N THR A 143 -8.61 -24.20 5.32
CA THR A 143 -7.95 -25.26 6.11
C THR A 143 -7.79 -24.89 7.57
N GLU A 144 -7.74 -23.59 7.86
CA GLU A 144 -7.69 -23.01 9.20
C GLU A 144 -8.76 -21.93 9.33
N LEU A 145 -9.33 -21.79 10.53
CA LEU A 145 -10.38 -20.81 10.80
C LEU A 145 -9.89 -19.38 10.53
N GLN A 146 -10.63 -18.65 9.69
CA GLN A 146 -10.28 -17.28 9.31
C GLN A 146 -11.11 -16.26 10.08
N SER A 147 -10.52 -15.09 10.36
CA SER A 147 -11.28 -13.93 10.83
C SER A 147 -11.47 -12.84 9.78
N PHE A 148 -10.71 -12.95 8.69
CA PHE A 148 -10.77 -12.04 7.58
C PHE A 148 -10.52 -12.79 6.29
N TYR A 149 -11.27 -12.47 5.26
CA TYR A 149 -11.01 -12.93 3.90
C TYR A 149 -11.65 -11.96 2.91
N TYR A 150 -11.10 -11.83 1.71
CA TYR A 150 -11.68 -11.00 0.67
C TYR A 150 -11.56 -11.64 -0.71
N VAL A 151 -12.47 -11.26 -1.60
CA VAL A 151 -12.49 -11.68 -3.00
C VAL A 151 -12.29 -10.44 -3.87
N GLU A 152 -11.34 -10.53 -4.80
CA GLU A 152 -11.13 -9.54 -5.86
C GLU A 152 -11.84 -9.99 -7.13
N ILE A 153 -12.65 -9.12 -7.71
CA ILE A 153 -13.43 -9.41 -8.92
C ILE A 153 -13.12 -8.31 -9.95
N PRO A 154 -12.54 -8.63 -11.12
CA PRO A 154 -12.35 -7.65 -12.17
C PRO A 154 -13.68 -7.03 -12.60
N LEU A 155 -13.78 -5.69 -12.63
CA LEU A 155 -15.03 -5.00 -13.02
C LEU A 155 -15.46 -5.37 -14.44
N VAL A 156 -14.50 -5.62 -15.34
CA VAL A 156 -14.76 -6.09 -16.71
C VAL A 156 -15.53 -7.43 -16.78
N SER A 157 -15.57 -8.20 -15.68
CA SER A 157 -16.33 -9.44 -15.59
C SER A 157 -17.75 -9.26 -15.06
N LEU A 158 -18.10 -8.05 -14.64
CA LEU A 158 -19.39 -7.70 -14.02
C LEU A 158 -20.20 -6.81 -14.98
N PRO A 159 -21.54 -6.82 -14.88
CA PRO A 159 -22.37 -5.88 -15.62
C PRO A 159 -22.19 -4.45 -15.08
N ASP A 160 -22.42 -3.46 -15.93
CA ASP A 160 -22.41 -2.05 -15.53
C ASP A 160 -23.58 -1.73 -14.59
N GLY A 161 -23.38 -0.74 -13.71
CA GLY A 161 -24.42 -0.23 -12.83
C GLY A 161 -24.50 -0.95 -11.48
N CYS A 162 -25.72 -1.25 -11.03
CA CYS A 162 -25.96 -1.88 -9.74
C CYS A 162 -25.98 -3.40 -9.83
N LEU A 163 -25.28 -4.02 -8.89
CA LEU A 163 -25.06 -5.45 -8.75
C LEU A 163 -25.86 -5.97 -7.57
N CYS A 164 -26.25 -7.24 -7.64
CA CYS A 164 -26.66 -8.00 -6.47
C CYS A 164 -25.46 -8.72 -5.87
N VAL A 165 -25.29 -8.54 -4.56
CA VAL A 165 -24.29 -9.23 -3.74
C VAL A 165 -25.02 -10.18 -2.79
N SER A 166 -24.68 -11.47 -2.83
CA SER A 166 -25.11 -12.45 -1.83
C SER A 166 -23.87 -13.06 -1.20
N ALA A 167 -23.58 -12.60 0.02
CA ALA A 167 -22.36 -12.90 0.74
C ALA A 167 -22.64 -13.97 1.81
N HIS A 168 -22.51 -15.25 1.46
CA HIS A 168 -22.71 -16.36 2.38
C HIS A 168 -21.39 -16.79 3.02
N ALA A 169 -21.43 -17.13 4.30
CA ALA A 169 -20.31 -17.73 5.02
C ALA A 169 -20.77 -18.89 5.91
N GLU A 170 -19.91 -19.87 6.10
CA GLU A 170 -20.05 -20.88 7.16
C GLU A 170 -19.17 -20.41 8.32
N VAL A 171 -19.78 -20.19 9.48
CA VAL A 171 -19.13 -19.57 10.63
C VAL A 171 -19.26 -20.42 11.88
N VAL A 172 -18.23 -20.36 12.72
CA VAL A 172 -18.18 -21.05 14.00
C VAL A 172 -17.83 -20.07 15.11
N ARG A 173 -18.40 -20.29 16.29
CA ARG A 173 -18.02 -19.57 17.50
C ARG A 173 -17.03 -20.43 18.28
N VAL A 174 -15.84 -19.89 18.53
CA VAL A 174 -14.74 -20.57 19.23
C VAL A 174 -14.52 -19.93 20.60
N VAL A 175 -14.72 -20.70 21.66
CA VAL A 175 -14.50 -20.27 23.05
C VAL A 175 -13.53 -21.28 23.68
N ASP A 176 -12.48 -20.79 24.33
CA ASP A 176 -11.46 -21.64 24.96
C ASP A 176 -10.86 -22.71 24.00
N ASN A 177 -10.65 -22.32 22.73
CA ASN A 177 -10.18 -23.16 21.63
C ASN A 177 -11.11 -24.34 21.24
N GLU A 178 -12.36 -24.33 21.70
CA GLU A 178 -13.38 -25.29 21.29
C GLU A 178 -14.47 -24.62 20.45
N ILE A 179 -14.93 -25.31 19.40
CA ILE A 179 -16.09 -24.88 18.62
C ILE A 179 -17.34 -25.15 19.45
N VAL A 180 -17.99 -24.08 19.93
CA VAL A 180 -19.19 -24.17 20.77
C VAL A 180 -20.48 -23.97 19.99
N GLN A 181 -20.39 -23.49 18.75
CA GLN A 181 -21.53 -23.23 17.87
C GLN A 181 -21.08 -23.17 16.40
N SER A 182 -21.87 -23.70 15.48
CA SER A 182 -21.69 -23.59 14.02
C SER A 182 -22.98 -23.08 13.39
N GLU A 183 -22.88 -22.12 12.47
CA GLU A 183 -24.01 -21.49 11.80
C GLU A 183 -23.67 -21.18 10.35
N THR A 184 -24.68 -21.06 9.49
CA THR A 184 -24.52 -20.31 8.24
C THR A 184 -24.78 -18.83 8.50
N ALA A 185 -24.13 -17.97 7.73
CA ALA A 185 -24.27 -16.53 7.83
C ALA A 185 -24.46 -15.88 6.46
N PHE A 186 -25.18 -14.77 6.43
CA PHE A 186 -25.36 -13.94 5.24
C PHE A 186 -25.06 -12.48 5.55
N GLY A 187 -24.45 -11.78 4.58
CA GLY A 187 -24.46 -10.32 4.55
C GLY A 187 -25.90 -9.81 4.56
N GLU A 188 -26.21 -8.93 5.49
CA GLU A 188 -27.55 -8.43 5.75
C GLU A 188 -28.12 -7.71 4.54
N GLY A 189 -29.39 -7.99 4.24
CA GLY A 189 -30.10 -7.33 3.16
C GLY A 189 -31.52 -7.86 2.97
N GLU A 190 -31.99 -7.82 1.72
CA GLU A 190 -33.28 -8.33 1.29
C GLU A 190 -33.29 -9.86 1.26
N VAL A 191 -34.33 -10.47 1.83
CA VAL A 191 -34.54 -11.92 1.79
C VAL A 191 -34.95 -12.37 0.38
N VAL A 192 -34.34 -13.45 -0.10
CA VAL A 192 -34.60 -14.02 -1.43
C VAL A 192 -35.30 -15.37 -1.33
N GLY A 193 -36.51 -15.45 -1.88
CA GLY A 193 -37.33 -16.66 -1.87
C GLY A 193 -38.12 -16.82 -0.57
N ASN A 194 -38.23 -18.05 -0.10
CA ASN A 194 -39.02 -18.43 1.08
C ASN A 194 -38.15 -18.83 2.29
N ASN A 195 -36.82 -18.82 2.14
CA ASN A 195 -35.89 -19.03 3.26
C ASN A 195 -35.38 -17.66 3.76
N TRP A 196 -34.38 -17.67 4.64
CA TRP A 196 -33.83 -16.45 5.22
C TRP A 196 -32.59 -15.92 4.48
N PHE A 197 -32.23 -16.51 3.33
CA PHE A 197 -31.01 -16.15 2.61
C PHE A 197 -31.15 -14.76 2.02
N MET A 198 -30.10 -13.96 2.15
CA MET A 198 -30.16 -12.54 1.86
C MET A 198 -29.29 -12.16 0.66
N LYS A 199 -29.68 -11.06 0.02
CA LYS A 199 -28.87 -10.30 -0.92
C LYS A 199 -28.93 -8.82 -0.52
N PHE A 200 -27.93 -8.05 -0.91
CA PHE A 200 -28.00 -6.60 -0.90
C PHE A 200 -27.47 -6.07 -2.22
N ASP A 201 -27.84 -4.83 -2.52
CA ASP A 201 -27.44 -4.20 -3.78
C ASP A 201 -26.16 -3.39 -3.54
N TYR A 202 -25.28 -3.38 -4.53
CA TYR A 202 -24.09 -2.53 -4.58
C TYR A 202 -24.03 -1.85 -5.94
N CYS A 203 -24.02 -0.52 -5.97
CA CYS A 203 -23.85 0.22 -7.23
C CYS A 203 -22.37 0.55 -7.43
N ILE A 204 -21.81 0.12 -8.56
CA ILE A 204 -20.41 0.40 -8.91
C ILE A 204 -20.21 1.91 -8.89
N ALA A 205 -19.32 2.37 -8.01
CA ALA A 205 -19.00 3.79 -7.89
C ALA A 205 -18.15 4.21 -9.09
N VAL A 206 -18.49 5.37 -9.65
CA VAL A 206 -17.71 5.98 -10.73
C VAL A 206 -16.46 6.56 -10.12
N CYS A 207 -15.31 6.17 -10.66
CA CYS A 207 -14.03 6.76 -10.25
C CYS A 207 -14.01 8.17 -10.80
N GLU A 208 -14.32 9.14 -9.94
CA GLU A 208 -14.11 10.53 -10.27
C GLU A 208 -12.60 10.76 -10.20
N ASP A 209 -11.97 10.94 -11.37
CA ASP A 209 -10.70 11.64 -11.41
C ASP A 209 -11.00 13.03 -10.83
N GLU A 210 -10.65 13.29 -9.56
CA GLU A 210 -10.76 14.63 -9.02
C GLU A 210 -10.06 15.57 -10.01
N PRO A 211 -10.77 16.56 -10.59
CA PRO A 211 -10.16 17.42 -11.59
C PRO A 211 -8.95 18.08 -10.92
N PRO A 212 -7.78 18.11 -11.60
CA PRO A 212 -6.59 18.66 -11.00
C PRO A 212 -6.92 20.08 -10.53
N VAL A 213 -6.74 20.33 -9.23
CA VAL A 213 -6.91 21.67 -8.66
C VAL A 213 -6.09 22.61 -9.53
N GLU A 214 -6.74 23.59 -10.16
CA GLU A 214 -6.03 24.57 -10.97
C GLU A 214 -5.17 25.41 -10.03
N VAL A 215 -3.86 25.15 -10.03
CA VAL A 215 -2.88 25.90 -9.24
C VAL A 215 -2.17 26.86 -10.17
N CYS A 216 -2.36 28.16 -9.92
CA CYS A 216 -1.69 29.21 -10.67
C CYS A 216 -0.42 29.68 -9.96
N TYR A 217 0.55 30.10 -10.77
CA TYR A 217 1.91 30.39 -10.34
C TYR A 217 2.31 31.78 -10.81
N GLN A 218 3.03 32.50 -9.95
CA GLN A 218 3.69 33.75 -10.30
C GLN A 218 5.20 33.62 -10.07
N ASP A 219 5.97 33.95 -11.11
CA ASP A 219 7.43 34.03 -11.06
C ASP A 219 7.87 35.08 -10.03
N GLU A 220 8.81 34.69 -9.17
CA GLU A 220 9.41 35.53 -8.15
C GLU A 220 10.90 35.20 -7.97
N THR A 221 11.62 36.13 -7.36
CA THR A 221 12.97 35.87 -6.84
C THR A 221 12.90 35.62 -5.34
N ALA A 222 13.71 34.68 -4.85
CA ALA A 222 13.76 34.32 -3.44
C ALA A 222 15.19 34.31 -2.88
N TRP A 223 15.29 34.63 -1.59
CA TRP A 223 16.55 34.56 -0.84
C TRP A 223 16.38 33.80 0.47
N ALA A 224 17.40 33.04 0.86
CA ALA A 224 17.48 32.49 2.21
C ALA A 224 17.61 33.62 3.24
N ALA A 225 16.86 33.50 4.33
CA ALA A 225 16.76 34.49 5.39
C ALA A 225 18.12 34.71 6.06
N GLY A 226 18.51 35.97 6.22
CA GLY A 226 19.79 36.32 6.80
C GLY A 226 20.05 37.82 6.83
N THR A 227 21.32 38.19 6.85
CA THR A 227 21.75 39.59 6.90
C THR A 227 21.74 40.20 5.51
N ARG A 228 21.28 41.45 5.38
CA ARG A 228 21.21 42.17 4.11
C ARG A 228 22.62 42.48 3.57
N TYR A 229 22.85 42.32 2.26
CA TYR A 229 24.11 42.75 1.62
C TYR A 229 24.28 44.28 1.66
N VAL A 230 23.18 45.02 1.52
CA VAL A 230 23.13 46.48 1.57
C VAL A 230 21.93 46.93 2.38
N THR A 231 22.02 48.10 3.02
CA THR A 231 20.97 48.61 3.91
C THR A 231 19.84 49.34 3.19
N LYS A 232 20.04 49.75 1.93
CA LYS A 232 19.06 50.48 1.12
C LYS A 232 18.97 49.92 -0.30
N GLY A 233 17.76 49.82 -0.84
CA GLY A 233 17.51 49.37 -2.20
C GLY A 233 17.31 47.86 -2.28
N ASN A 234 18.19 47.16 -3.01
CA ASN A 234 18.07 45.73 -3.30
C ASN A 234 17.90 44.90 -2.04
N TRP A 235 17.01 43.92 -2.09
CA TRP A 235 16.60 42.84 -1.18
C TRP A 235 17.52 41.83 -0.49
N ALA A 236 18.63 41.55 -1.16
CA ALA A 236 19.36 40.31 -1.01
C ALA A 236 19.92 40.13 0.39
N THR A 237 19.96 38.88 0.81
CA THR A 237 20.47 38.44 2.11
C THR A 237 21.52 37.35 1.94
N TYR A 238 22.43 37.28 2.89
CA TYR A 238 23.33 36.15 3.08
C TYR A 238 23.13 35.57 4.47
N THR A 239 23.38 34.28 4.61
CA THR A 239 23.15 33.53 5.83
C THR A 239 24.49 33.10 6.41
N PRO A 240 24.77 33.33 7.70
CA PRO A 240 25.93 32.70 8.35
C PRO A 240 25.75 31.19 8.39
N TYR A 241 26.80 30.45 8.09
CA TYR A 241 26.77 29.00 8.22
C TYR A 241 26.71 28.61 9.70
N VAL A 242 25.72 27.79 10.03
CA VAL A 242 25.65 27.10 11.32
C VAL A 242 25.22 25.66 11.00
N ALA A 243 26.02 24.68 11.45
CA ALA A 243 25.77 23.27 11.20
C ALA A 243 24.40 22.84 11.74
N ASN A 244 23.71 21.97 11.00
CA ASN A 244 22.39 21.41 11.35
C ASN A 244 21.31 22.47 11.61
N THR A 245 21.38 23.60 10.91
CA THR A 245 20.36 24.65 11.01
C THR A 245 19.56 24.79 9.73
N THR A 246 18.31 25.17 9.90
CA THR A 246 17.37 25.46 8.82
C THR A 246 17.05 26.95 8.84
N VAL A 247 17.10 27.59 7.68
CA VAL A 247 16.68 28.97 7.49
C VAL A 247 15.54 29.06 6.48
N ASN A 248 14.62 29.98 6.72
CA ASN A 248 13.50 30.22 5.82
C ASN A 248 13.98 30.81 4.49
N VAL A 249 13.25 30.54 3.41
CA VAL A 249 13.47 31.14 2.09
C VAL A 249 12.23 31.95 1.73
N TYR A 250 12.44 33.24 1.46
CA TYR A 250 11.36 34.19 1.17
C TYR A 250 11.42 34.68 -0.27
N ALA A 251 10.31 34.50 -1.00
CA ALA A 251 10.06 35.11 -2.29
C ALA A 251 9.45 36.50 -2.13
N GLY A 252 9.79 37.43 -3.02
CA GLY A 252 9.19 38.78 -3.01
C GLY A 252 9.29 39.47 -1.65
N GLN A 253 10.43 39.33 -0.96
CA GLN A 253 10.73 39.84 0.40
C GLN A 253 10.02 39.17 1.57
N THR A 254 8.79 38.69 1.42
CA THR A 254 7.94 38.33 2.58
C THR A 254 7.20 37.01 2.45
N TYR A 255 7.06 36.46 1.24
CA TYR A 255 6.30 35.23 1.03
C TYR A 255 7.19 34.01 1.31
N LEU A 256 6.88 33.24 2.35
CA LEU A 256 7.62 32.03 2.69
C LEU A 256 7.38 30.96 1.62
N VAL A 257 8.40 30.61 0.84
CA VAL A 257 8.32 29.59 -0.24
C VAL A 257 9.04 28.31 0.09
N GLY A 258 9.86 28.28 1.14
CA GLY A 258 10.66 27.13 1.44
C GLY A 258 11.63 27.32 2.58
N THR A 259 12.55 26.38 2.70
CA THR A 259 13.66 26.42 3.65
C THR A 259 14.96 25.96 3.00
N ALA A 260 16.09 26.37 3.55
CA ALA A 260 17.42 25.87 3.25
C ALA A 260 18.03 25.29 4.53
N THR A 261 18.41 24.02 4.51
CA THR A 261 19.00 23.31 5.65
C THR A 261 20.46 23.01 5.38
N PHE A 262 21.33 23.34 6.33
CA PHE A 262 22.77 23.08 6.25
C PHE A 262 23.13 21.82 7.03
N SER A 263 23.88 20.91 6.42
CA SER A 263 24.49 19.77 7.11
C SER A 263 25.70 20.19 7.95
N GLU A 264 26.22 19.24 8.74
CA GLU A 264 27.61 19.31 9.22
C GLU A 264 28.62 19.33 8.07
N VAL A 265 29.82 19.82 8.35
CA VAL A 265 30.93 19.75 7.41
C VAL A 265 31.49 18.33 7.38
N VAL A 266 31.46 17.69 6.23
CA VAL A 266 32.11 16.39 5.99
C VAL A 266 33.10 16.57 4.85
N ASP A 267 34.36 16.19 5.05
CA ASP A 267 35.45 16.34 4.08
C ASP A 267 35.59 17.76 3.50
N GLY A 268 35.39 18.77 4.36
CA GLY A 268 35.46 20.19 3.97
C GLY A 268 34.28 20.68 3.14
N LYS A 269 33.20 19.90 3.03
CA LYS A 269 32.00 20.23 2.27
C LYS A 269 30.76 20.28 3.16
N VAL A 270 29.79 21.09 2.73
CA VAL A 270 28.46 21.22 3.33
C VAL A 270 27.42 20.85 2.29
N THR A 271 26.44 20.06 2.70
CA THR A 271 25.22 19.80 1.92
C THR A 271 24.15 20.81 2.33
N ILE A 272 23.58 21.49 1.33
CA ILE A 272 22.49 22.44 1.46
C ILE A 272 21.25 21.80 0.83
N THR A 273 20.22 21.55 1.64
CA THR A 273 18.96 20.95 1.19
C THR A 273 17.86 22.01 1.17
N LEU A 274 17.27 22.21 0.00
CA LEU A 274 16.15 23.10 -0.25
C LEU A 274 14.84 22.30 -0.17
N ALA A 275 13.90 22.76 0.64
CA ALA A 275 12.56 22.18 0.72
C ALA A 275 11.51 23.23 0.38
N ALA A 276 10.57 22.86 -0.49
CA ALA A 276 9.44 23.71 -0.86
C ALA A 276 8.39 23.76 0.27
N LEU A 277 7.77 24.92 0.43
CA LEU A 277 6.60 25.15 1.30
C LEU A 277 5.52 25.90 0.51
N ASN A 278 4.27 25.84 0.98
CA ASN A 278 3.14 26.56 0.40
C ASN A 278 2.94 26.31 -1.12
N GLY A 279 3.23 25.08 -1.58
CA GLY A 279 3.11 24.69 -2.98
C GLY A 279 4.05 25.42 -3.94
N ALA A 280 5.03 26.19 -3.44
CA ALA A 280 5.99 26.87 -4.29
C ALA A 280 6.91 25.87 -5.01
N ARG A 281 7.38 26.25 -6.20
CA ARG A 281 8.33 25.44 -6.98
C ARG A 281 9.46 26.28 -7.55
N LEU A 282 10.52 25.65 -8.03
CA LEU A 282 11.54 26.34 -8.81
C LEU A 282 10.99 26.70 -10.19
N GLN A 283 11.42 27.83 -10.75
CA GLN A 283 11.17 28.13 -12.16
C GLN A 283 11.90 27.10 -13.04
N ASP A 284 11.31 26.75 -14.17
CA ASP A 284 11.92 25.87 -15.17
C ASP A 284 12.91 26.66 -16.04
N VAL A 285 14.05 26.99 -15.43
CA VAL A 285 15.17 27.70 -16.06
C VAL A 285 16.48 27.02 -15.70
N ALA A 286 17.49 27.16 -16.56
CA ALA A 286 18.76 26.43 -16.43
C ALA A 286 19.52 26.66 -15.11
N GLU A 287 19.29 27.80 -14.44
CA GLU A 287 19.99 28.17 -13.20
C GLU A 287 18.99 28.66 -12.14
N SER A 288 17.94 27.92 -11.86
CA SER A 288 16.94 28.33 -10.86
C SER A 288 17.48 28.39 -9.42
N VAL A 289 18.62 27.74 -9.15
CA VAL A 289 19.32 27.76 -7.86
C VAL A 289 20.72 28.34 -8.06
N LYS A 290 21.06 29.38 -7.31
CA LYS A 290 22.38 30.04 -7.35
C LYS A 290 22.91 30.23 -5.94
N ILE A 291 24.08 29.66 -5.64
CA ILE A 291 24.71 29.73 -4.32
C ILE A 291 26.11 30.34 -4.45
N GLN A 292 26.44 31.24 -3.54
CA GLN A 292 27.80 31.77 -3.37
C GLN A 292 28.24 31.62 -1.92
N GLY A 293 29.34 30.92 -1.72
CA GLY A 293 30.04 30.83 -0.45
C GLY A 293 31.04 31.97 -0.24
N TYR A 294 31.22 32.38 1.00
CA TYR A 294 32.18 33.42 1.42
C TYR A 294 32.94 33.00 2.68
N ASN A 295 34.28 33.06 2.64
CA ASN A 295 35.15 32.79 3.80
C ASN A 295 35.12 33.90 4.84
N SER A 296 34.70 35.10 4.46
CA SER A 296 34.57 36.28 5.31
C SER A 296 33.23 36.95 5.05
N LEU A 297 32.90 38.00 5.81
CA LEU A 297 31.69 38.80 5.57
C LEU A 297 31.57 39.19 4.08
N PRO A 298 30.41 38.97 3.45
CA PRO A 298 30.20 39.35 2.06
C PRO A 298 30.35 40.87 1.85
N PRO A 299 30.81 41.30 0.65
CA PRO A 299 31.03 42.71 0.37
C PRO A 299 29.71 43.49 0.44
N SER A 300 29.74 44.68 1.02
CA SER A 300 28.57 45.57 1.18
C SER A 300 28.15 46.25 -0.14
N LYS A 301 27.84 45.43 -1.15
CA LYS A 301 27.36 45.83 -2.47
C LYS A 301 26.28 44.86 -2.93
N ASN A 302 25.46 45.29 -3.89
CA ASN A 302 24.45 44.41 -4.47
C ASN A 302 25.11 43.15 -5.04
N PRO A 303 24.64 41.94 -4.66
CA PRO A 303 25.12 40.72 -5.28
C PRO A 303 24.62 40.64 -6.72
N ALA A 304 25.36 39.92 -7.55
CA ALA A 304 24.97 39.57 -8.91
C ALA A 304 24.84 38.03 -8.97
N PRO A 305 23.66 37.46 -8.64
CA PRO A 305 23.49 36.01 -8.56
C PRO A 305 23.92 35.25 -9.82
N GLY A 306 23.72 35.80 -11.01
CA GLY A 306 24.17 35.18 -12.27
C GLY A 306 25.70 35.04 -12.40
N GLN A 307 26.47 35.75 -11.57
CA GLN A 307 27.93 35.68 -11.48
C GLN A 307 28.40 34.84 -10.28
N PHE A 308 27.49 34.17 -9.57
CA PHE A 308 27.87 33.25 -8.51
C PHE A 308 28.64 32.05 -9.09
N THR A 309 29.65 31.60 -8.35
CA THR A 309 30.61 30.60 -8.81
C THR A 309 30.62 29.33 -7.96
N THR A 310 30.07 29.37 -6.75
CA THR A 310 30.05 28.19 -5.86
C THR A 310 29.09 27.13 -6.38
N TYR A 311 27.88 27.51 -6.80
CA TYR A 311 26.95 26.61 -7.47
C TYR A 311 25.92 27.39 -8.30
N LYS A 312 25.59 26.86 -9.48
CA LYS A 312 24.47 27.27 -10.30
C LYS A 312 23.87 26.03 -10.97
N GLY A 313 22.56 25.85 -10.87
CA GLY A 313 21.88 24.69 -11.42
C GLY A 313 20.41 24.66 -10.98
N THR A 314 19.83 23.46 -10.94
CA THR A 314 18.42 23.24 -10.63
C THR A 314 18.21 22.21 -9.51
N GLU A 315 19.29 21.68 -8.92
CA GLU A 315 19.19 20.66 -7.87
C GLU A 315 18.73 21.29 -6.55
N THR A 316 17.99 20.52 -5.75
CA THR A 316 17.52 20.92 -4.42
C THR A 316 18.36 20.34 -3.29
N THR A 317 19.28 19.42 -3.58
CA THR A 317 20.29 18.94 -2.62
C THR A 317 21.66 19.19 -3.21
N ILE A 318 22.35 20.20 -2.70
CA ILE A 318 23.58 20.72 -3.28
C ILE A 318 24.74 20.50 -2.31
N THR A 319 25.83 19.89 -2.75
CA THR A 319 27.06 19.78 -1.95
C THR A 319 28.13 20.74 -2.46
N VAL A 320 28.57 21.65 -1.60
CA VAL A 320 29.56 22.71 -1.91
C VAL A 320 30.65 22.74 -0.85
N ASP A 321 31.77 23.42 -1.12
CA ASP A 321 32.79 23.63 -0.09
C ASP A 321 32.23 24.40 1.12
N ALA A 322 32.80 24.16 2.29
CA ALA A 322 32.41 24.82 3.53
C ALA A 322 32.88 26.29 3.56
N PHE A 323 31.96 27.21 3.82
CA PHE A 323 32.21 28.65 3.93
C PHE A 323 31.57 29.22 5.19
N ALA A 324 32.03 30.39 5.64
CA ALA A 324 31.46 31.08 6.80
C ALA A 324 30.07 31.67 6.54
N TYR A 325 29.79 32.05 5.29
CA TYR A 325 28.52 32.63 4.87
C TYR A 325 28.10 32.13 3.49
N TYR A 326 26.79 32.07 3.26
CA TYR A 326 26.20 31.68 1.98
C TYR A 326 25.15 32.70 1.51
N GLY A 327 25.30 33.19 0.29
CA GLY A 327 24.22 33.82 -0.46
C GLY A 327 23.48 32.75 -1.23
N ILE A 328 22.20 32.52 -0.93
CA ILE A 328 21.35 31.52 -1.58
C ILE A 328 20.21 32.26 -2.26
N HIS A 329 20.23 32.27 -3.59
CA HIS A 329 19.25 32.95 -4.44
C HIS A 329 18.53 31.93 -5.32
N LEU A 330 17.21 31.96 -5.32
CA LEU A 330 16.37 31.07 -6.10
C LEU A 330 15.46 31.86 -7.05
N ASP A 331 15.27 31.34 -8.26
CA ASP A 331 14.17 31.73 -9.15
C ASP A 331 13.02 30.75 -8.88
N VAL A 332 11.94 31.25 -8.27
CA VAL A 332 10.82 30.43 -7.79
C VAL A 332 9.51 30.86 -8.43
N GLN A 333 8.52 30.00 -8.32
CA GLN A 333 7.14 30.28 -8.59
C GLN A 333 6.34 30.11 -7.30
N ARG A 334 5.73 31.18 -6.81
CA ARG A 334 4.82 31.11 -5.67
C ARG A 334 3.39 30.85 -6.16
N VAL A 335 2.61 30.15 -5.33
CA VAL A 335 1.19 29.91 -5.60
C VAL A 335 0.43 31.24 -5.50
N VAL A 336 -0.46 31.48 -6.46
CA VAL A 336 -1.36 32.63 -6.53
C VAL A 336 -2.76 32.18 -6.96
N ASP A 337 -3.75 33.02 -6.71
CA ASP A 337 -5.09 32.81 -7.23
C ASP A 337 -5.08 32.79 -8.76
N CYS A 338 -5.84 31.87 -9.34
CA CYS A 338 -5.99 31.80 -10.79
C CYS A 338 -6.76 33.01 -11.32
N PRO A 339 -6.32 33.60 -12.45
CA PRO A 339 -7.08 34.67 -13.09
C PRO A 339 -8.44 34.14 -13.56
N GLU A 340 -9.50 34.92 -13.33
CA GLU A 340 -10.86 34.63 -13.83
C GLU A 340 -10.96 34.63 -15.37
#